data_AF-A0A1X7HKC7-F1
#
_entry.id   AF-A0A1X7HKC7-F1
#
_cell.length_a   1.000
_cell.length_b   1.000
_cell.length_c   1.000
_cell.angle_alpha   90.00
_cell.angle_beta   90.00
_cell.angle_gamma   90.00
#
_symmetry.space_group_name_H-M   'P 1'
#
loop_
_entity.id
_entity.type
_entity.pdbx_description
1 polymer ?
#
loop_
_entity_poly.entity_id
_entity_poly.type
_entity_poly.pdbx_seq_one_letter_code
_entity_poly.pdbx_strand_id
1 'polypeptide(L)' 'MPRISYEEAKAKYKMWSDAEDARSTGASYSIAGRALTRTTMEEIQMMKRKYGRIIDAYENGGKRRSRTSGIYPVDR' A
#
# COMPACT_ATOMS: atom_id res chain seq x y z
N MET A 1 -0.52 -18.53 -0.62
CA MET A 1 -1.23 -17.47 -1.37
C MET A 1 -1.87 -16.49 -0.39
N PRO A 2 -1.99 -15.19 -0.71
CA PRO A 2 -2.77 -14.25 0.09
C PRO A 2 -4.19 -14.79 0.30
N ARG A 3 -4.77 -14.61 1.50
CA ARG A 3 -6.13 -15.09 1.84
C ARG A 3 -7.27 -14.24 1.24
N ILE A 4 -6.95 -13.31 0.33
CA ILE A 4 -7.86 -12.26 -0.17
C ILE A 4 -7.83 -12.30 -1.68
N SER A 5 -8.97 -12.17 -2.36
CA SER A 5 -9.02 -12.19 -3.83
C SER A 5 -8.33 -10.96 -4.44
N TYR A 6 -7.96 -11.03 -5.73
CA TYR A 6 -7.38 -9.89 -6.45
C TYR A 6 -8.32 -8.68 -6.44
N GLU A 7 -9.62 -8.90 -6.68
CA GLU A 7 -10.64 -7.85 -6.71
C GLU A 7 -10.81 -7.20 -5.33
N GLU A 8 -10.83 -8.01 -4.26
CA GLU A 8 -10.89 -7.50 -2.89
C GLU A 8 -9.64 -6.71 -2.52
N ALA A 9 -8.46 -7.15 -2.97
CA ALA A 9 -7.22 -6.42 -2.76
C ALA A 9 -7.24 -5.04 -3.46
N LYS A 10 -7.76 -4.99 -4.69
CA LYS A 10 -7.93 -3.75 -5.46
C LYS A 10 -8.94 -2.79 -4.83
N ALA A 11 -10.07 -3.31 -4.36
CA ALA A 11 -11.08 -2.52 -3.65
C ALA A 11 -10.51 -1.89 -2.37
N LYS A 12 -9.78 -2.69 -1.58
CA LYS A 12 -9.12 -2.18 -0.36
C LYS A 12 -8.01 -1.19 -0.68
N TYR A 13 -7.21 -1.43 -1.70
CA TYR A 13 -6.16 -0.49 -2.12
C TYR A 13 -6.75 0.87 -2.49
N LYS A 14 -7.83 0.90 -3.28
CA LYS A 14 -8.53 2.13 -3.65
C LYS A 14 -9.03 2.87 -2.41
N MET A 15 -9.74 2.18 -1.53
CA MET A 15 -10.26 2.73 -0.27
C MET A 15 -9.17 3.39 0.60
N TRP A 16 -7.98 2.79 0.70
CA TRP A 16 -6.85 3.38 1.43
C TRP A 16 -6.15 4.51 0.66
N SER A 17 -6.26 4.56 -0.67
CA SER A 17 -5.78 5.70 -1.46
C SER A 17 -6.72 6.90 -1.31
N ASP A 18 -8.02 6.69 -1.41
CA ASP A 18 -9.03 7.73 -1.22
C ASP A 18 -8.94 8.33 0.20
N ALA A 19 -8.60 7.50 1.19
CA ALA A 19 -8.30 7.92 2.55
C ALA A 19 -7.06 8.81 2.69
N GLU A 20 -6.00 8.51 1.92
CA GLU A 20 -4.78 9.32 1.88
C GLU A 20 -5.08 10.70 1.31
N ASP A 21 -5.83 10.75 0.21
CA ASP A 21 -6.24 11.99 -0.45
C ASP A 21 -7.17 12.83 0.44
N ALA A 22 -8.15 12.20 1.08
CA ALA A 22 -9.05 12.88 2.01
C ALA A 22 -8.29 13.48 3.19
N ARG A 23 -7.32 12.74 3.76
CA ARG A 23 -6.49 13.26 4.83
C ARG A 23 -5.59 14.41 4.37
N SER A 24 -4.99 14.28 3.19
CA SER A 24 -4.13 15.31 2.62
C SER A 24 -4.89 16.61 2.32
N THR A 25 -6.16 16.50 1.93
CA THR A 25 -7.04 17.64 1.65
C THR A 25 -7.73 18.19 2.90
N GLY A 26 -7.54 17.57 4.07
CA GLY A 26 -8.23 17.94 5.31
C GLY A 26 -9.72 17.59 5.32
N ALA A 27 -10.19 16.81 4.35
CA ALA A 27 -11.57 16.36 4.27
C ALA A 27 -11.82 15.21 5.26
N SER A 28 -12.94 15.31 5.98
CA SER A 28 -13.39 14.22 6.85
C SER A 28 -14.00 13.10 6.00
N TYR A 29 -13.37 11.92 6.00
CA TYR A 29 -13.85 10.74 5.29
C TYR A 29 -14.24 9.62 6.27
N SER A 30 -15.07 8.69 5.82
CA SER A 30 -15.38 7.45 6.56
C SER A 30 -14.91 6.23 5.76
N ILE A 31 -14.01 5.46 6.37
CA ILE A 31 -13.44 4.24 5.80
C ILE A 31 -14.23 3.06 6.37
N ALA A 32 -15.09 2.42 5.56
CA ALA A 32 -15.88 1.24 5.97
C ALA A 32 -16.56 1.39 7.35
N GLY A 33 -17.23 2.53 7.57
CA GLY A 33 -17.92 2.83 8.83
C GLY A 33 -17.01 3.29 9.98
N ARG A 34 -15.70 3.41 9.77
CA ARG A 34 -14.76 4.01 10.73
C ARG A 34 -14.41 5.43 10.31
N ALA A 35 -14.44 6.37 11.25
CA ALA A 35 -14.03 7.75 11.01
C ALA A 35 -12.52 7.83 10.73
N LEU A 36 -12.13 8.54 9.66
CA LEU A 36 -10.73 8.73 9.25
C LEU A 36 -9.89 9.40 10.34
N THR A 37 -10.51 10.25 11.17
CA THR A 37 -9.87 11.00 12.27
C THR A 37 -9.16 10.10 13.29
N ARG A 38 -9.53 8.82 13.39
CA ARG A 38 -8.89 7.86 14.31
C ARG A 38 -7.74 7.08 13.71
N THR A 39 -7.62 7.06 12.38
CA THR A 39 -6.52 6.35 11.71
C THR A 39 -5.37 7.32 11.51
N THR A 40 -4.12 6.90 11.67
CA THR A 40 -2.93 7.72 11.43
C THR A 40 -2.47 7.68 9.97
N MET A 41 -1.67 8.66 9.51
CA MET A 41 -1.17 8.70 8.12
C MET A 41 -0.24 7.51 7.87
N GLU A 42 0.54 7.14 8.89
CA GLU A 42 1.43 5.97 8.84
C GLU A 42 0.65 4.67 8.63
N GLU A 43 -0.47 4.49 9.34
CA GLU A 43 -1.34 3.32 9.16
C GLU A 43 -1.96 3.28 7.76
N ILE A 44 -2.44 4.43 7.25
CA ILE A 44 -2.99 4.53 5.89
C ILE A 44 -1.94 4.08 4.86
N GLN A 45 -0.73 4.64 4.94
CA GLN A 45 0.36 4.27 4.03
C GLN A 45 0.81 2.82 4.19
N MET A 46 0.83 2.30 5.42
CA MET A 46 1.17 0.90 5.69
C MET A 46 0.17 -0.04 5.01
N MET A 47 -1.13 0.26 5.14
CA MET A 47 -2.20 -0.54 4.54
C MET A 47 -2.19 -0.42 3.01
N LYS A 48 -2.01 0.79 2.46
CA LYS A 48 -1.83 1.00 1.01
C LYS A 48 -0.66 0.17 0.47
N ARG A 49 0.50 0.22 1.12
CA ARG A 49 1.68 -0.61 0.75
C ARG A 49 1.39 -2.10 0.84
N LYS A 50 0.65 -2.55 1.86
CA LYS A 50 0.30 -3.96 2.04
C LYS A 50 -0.56 -4.47 0.89
N TYR A 51 -1.64 -3.77 0.56
CA TYR A 51 -2.53 -4.19 -0.54
C TYR A 51 -1.87 -4.02 -1.90
N GLY A 52 -1.05 -2.98 -2.11
CA GLY A 52 -0.24 -2.83 -3.31
C GLY A 52 0.69 -4.02 -3.53
N ARG A 53 1.39 -4.51 -2.49
CA ARG A 53 2.22 -5.73 -2.58
C ARG A 53 1.42 -6.98 -2.91
N ILE A 54 0.18 -7.07 -2.46
CA ILE A 54 -0.71 -8.22 -2.76
C ILE A 54 -1.11 -8.17 -4.24
N ILE A 55 -1.50 -7.00 -4.75
CA ILE A 55 -1.82 -6.77 -6.17
C ILE A 55 -0.59 -7.08 -7.04
N ASP A 56 0.57 -6.52 -6.69
CA ASP A 56 1.84 -6.78 -7.39
C ASP A 56 2.18 -8.28 -7.41
N ALA A 57 1.88 -9.00 -6.32
CA ALA A 57 2.13 -10.44 -6.26
C ALA A 57 1.19 -11.25 -7.17
N TYR A 58 -0.06 -10.81 -7.34
CA TYR A 58 -0.99 -11.40 -8.30
C TYR A 58 -0.59 -11.10 -9.75
N GLU A 59 -0.16 -9.87 -10.04
CA GLU A 59 0.20 -9.45 -11.41
C GLU A 59 1.57 -9.96 -11.86
N ASN A 60 2.58 -9.89 -10.99
CA ASN A 60 3.98 -10.22 -11.34
C ASN A 60 4.45 -11.57 -10.78
N GLY A 61 3.55 -12.38 -10.21
CA GLY A 61 3.86 -13.70 -9.66
C GLY A 61 4.83 -13.66 -8.45
N GLY A 62 4.90 -12.53 -7.73
CA GLY A 62 5.73 -12.41 -6.53
C GLY A 62 7.24 -12.24 -6.77
N LYS A 63 7.67 -11.84 -7.98
CA LYS A 63 9.08 -11.48 -8.24
C LYS A 63 9.50 -10.32 -7.33
N ARG A 64 10.27 -10.63 -6.28
CA ARG A 64 10.93 -9.62 -5.45
C ARG A 64 11.85 -8.80 -6.36
N ARG A 65 11.74 -7.46 -6.32
CA ARG A 65 12.73 -6.57 -6.92
C ARG A 65 14.12 -7.02 -6.46
N SER A 66 14.96 -7.50 -7.38
CA SER A 66 16.33 -7.86 -7.07
C SER A 66 17.00 -6.63 -6.48
N ARG A 67 17.49 -6.72 -5.24
CA ARG A 67 18.35 -5.67 -4.70
C ARG A 67 19.68 -5.79 -5.42
N THR A 68 19.82 -5.13 -6.56
CA THR A 68 21.12 -4.93 -7.18
C THR A 68 21.92 -4.06 -6.22
N SER A 69 22.74 -4.71 -5.39
CA SER A 69 23.76 -4.03 -4.59
C SER A 69 24.75 -3.45 -5.58
N GLY A 70 24.72 -2.14 -5.79
CA GLY A 70 25.76 -1.46 -6.55
C GLY A 70 27.08 -1.69 -5.84
N ILE A 71 27.93 -2.55 -6.38
CA ILE A 71 29.32 -2.70 -5.93
C ILE A 71 29.99 -1.39 -6.37
N TYR A 72 30.16 -0.46 -5.44
CA TYR A 72 31.06 0.66 -5.64
C TYR A 72 32.48 0.14 -5.43
N PRO A 73 33.35 0.12 -6.45
CA PRO A 73 34.77 -0.12 -6.22
C PRO A 73 35.31 1.07 -5.43
N VAL A 74 35.72 0.81 -4.20
CA VAL A 74 36.54 1.75 -3.44
C VAL A 74 37.96 1.51 -3.92
N ASP A 75 38.48 2.41 -4.75
CA ASP A 75 39.90 2.42 -5.11
C ASP A 75 40.72 2.57 -3.82
N ARG A 76 41.67 1.64 -3.62
CA ARG A 76 42.58 1.56 -2.48
C ARG A 76 43.98 2.02 -2.87
#